data_AF-A0A967I9I3-F1
#
_entry.id   AF-A0A967I9I3-F1
#
_cell.length_a   1.000
_cell.length_b   1.000
_cell.length_c   1.000
_cell.angle_alpha   90.00
_cell.angle_beta   90.00
_cell.angle_gamma   90.00
#
_symmetry.space_group_name_H-M   'P 1'
#
loop_
_entity.id
_entity.type
_entity.pdbx_description
1 polymer ?
#
loop_
_entity_poly.entity_id
_entity_poly.type
_entity_poly.pdbx_seq_one_letter_code
_entity_poly.pdbx_strand_id
1 'polypeptide(L)' 'AACVNILPEVRSIYRWQGAVQNDTEALMVIKTTRQSYPELEGWLQEHHPYEV' A
#
# COMPACT_ATOMS: atom_id res chain seq x y z
N ALA A 1 -2.71 -3.81 13.28
CA ALA A 1 -3.91 -3.07 12.82
C ALA A 1 -5.17 -3.68 13.44
N ALA A 2 -6.26 -2.92 13.59
CA ALA A 2 -7.51 -3.44 14.15
C ALA A 2 -8.52 -3.91 13.08
N CYS A 3 -8.53 -3.27 11.90
CA CYS A 3 -9.39 -3.62 10.78
C CYS A 3 -8.73 -3.20 9.46
N VAL A 4 -8.90 -3.99 8.41
CA VAL A 4 -8.42 -3.70 7.05
C VAL A 4 -9.56 -3.93 6.06
N ASN A 5 -9.85 -2.95 5.22
CA ASN A 5 -10.72 -3.12 4.06
C ASN A 5 -9.83 -3.29 2.82
N ILE A 6 -10.10 -4.32 2.01
CA ILE A 6 -9.35 -4.61 0.79
C ILE A 6 -10.32 -4.48 -0.39
N LEU A 7 -9.99 -3.60 -1.33
CA LEU A 7 -10.66 -3.49 -2.62
C LEU A 7 -9.71 -4.02 -3.70
N PRO A 8 -9.99 -5.21 -4.27
CA PRO A 8 -9.13 -5.79 -5.30
C PRO A 8 -9.30 -5.08 -6.65
N GLU A 9 -8.32 -5.27 -7.53
CA GLU A 9 -8.37 -4.90 -8.96
C GLU A 9 -8.57 -3.41 -9.26
N VAL A 10 -7.94 -2.53 -8.48
CA VAL A 10 -7.86 -1.10 -8.82
C VAL A 10 -6.79 -0.84 -9.88
N ARG A 11 -6.97 0.20 -10.69
CA ARG A 11 -5.96 0.64 -11.66
C ARG A 11 -5.17 1.82 -11.12
N SER A 12 -3.86 1.63 -10.97
CA SER A 12 -2.91 2.66 -10.55
C SER A 12 -2.19 3.23 -11.76
N ILE A 13 -2.45 4.51 -12.06
CA ILE A 13 -1.84 5.22 -13.19
C ILE A 13 -0.89 6.29 -12.64
N TYR A 14 0.40 6.16 -12.97
CA TYR A 14 1.45 7.04 -12.44
C TYR A 14 2.59 7.19 -13.47
N ARG A 15 3.58 8.04 -13.18
CA ARG A 15 4.76 8.21 -14.03
C ARG A 15 6.00 7.66 -13.32
N TRP A 16 6.72 6.78 -14.00
CA TRP A 16 7.96 6.19 -13.50
C TRP A 16 8.99 6.08 -14.62
N GLN A 17 10.24 6.49 -14.34
CA GLN A 17 11.35 6.52 -15.30
C GLN A 17 10.97 7.19 -16.65
N GLY A 18 10.17 8.25 -16.59
CA GLY A 18 9.71 9.01 -17.76
C GLY A 18 8.47 8.43 -18.47
N ALA A 19 8.13 7.16 -18.25
CA ALA A 19 6.97 6.49 -18.87
C ALA A 19 5.72 6.56 -17.97
N VAL A 20 4.54 6.53 -18.60
CA VAL A 20 3.27 6.34 -17.88
C VAL A 20 3.09 4.85 -17.63
N GLN A 21 2.92 4.49 -16.36
CA GLN A 21 2.61 3.14 -15.90
C GLN A 21 1.10 2.99 -15.68
N ASN A 22 0.62 1.76 -15.79
CA ASN A 22 -0.79 1.44 -15.61
C ASN A 22 -0.92 0.03 -15.06
N ASP A 23 -0.82 -0.06 -13.73
CA ASP A 23 -0.74 -1.32 -13.00
C ASP A 23 -2.07 -1.68 -12.36
N THR A 24 -2.27 -2.98 -12.17
CA THR A 24 -3.43 -3.51 -11.44
C THR A 24 -2.99 -3.84 -10.04
N GLU A 25 -3.62 -3.20 -9.06
CA GLU A 25 -3.25 -3.27 -7.65
C GLU A 25 -4.47 -3.55 -6.76
N ALA A 26 -4.26 -3.69 -5.46
CA ALA A 26 -5.32 -3.72 -4.46
C ALA A 26 -5.23 -2.48 -3.58
N LEU A 27 -6.35 -1.79 -3.38
CA LEU A 27 -6.43 -0.67 -2.44
C LEU A 27 -6.74 -1.20 -1.04
N MET A 28 -5.89 -0.86 -0.08
CA MET A 28 -6.09 -1.22 1.33
C MET A 28 -6.36 0.02 2.18
N VAL A 29 -7.44 -0.02 2.97
CA VAL A 29 -7.72 0.99 4.01
C VAL A 29 -7.52 0.34 5.37
N ILE A 30 -6.40 0.66 6.01
CA ILE A 30 -5.97 0.07 7.28
C ILE A 30 -6.30 1.02 8.43
N LYS A 31 -7.04 0.52 9.43
CA LYS A 31 -7.40 1.26 10.64
C LYS A 31 -6.49 0.82 11.78
N THR A 32 -5.75 1.78 12.34
CA THR A 32 -4.81 1.55 13.44
C THR A 32 -4.80 2.74 14.40
N THR A 33 -4.17 2.58 15.56
CA THR A 33 -3.93 3.68 16.49
C THR A 33 -2.61 4.38 16.13
N ARG A 34 -2.44 5.62 16.60
CA ARG A 34 -1.18 6.35 16.43
C ARG A 34 0.01 5.65 17.07
N GLN A 35 -0.22 4.96 18.19
CA GLN A 35 0.81 4.23 18.93
C GLN A 35 1.32 3.02 18.14
N SER A 36 0.43 2.32 17.42
CA SER A 36 0.78 1.14 16.63
C SER A 36 1.21 1.46 15.19
N TYR A 37 1.26 2.74 14.79
CA TYR A 37 1.65 3.12 13.44
C TYR A 37 3.10 2.73 13.09
N PRO A 38 4.12 2.99 13.94
CA PRO A 38 5.51 2.68 13.58
C PRO A 38 5.75 1.18 13.33
N GLU A 39 5.12 0.31 14.13
CA GLU A 39 5.21 -1.14 13.94
C GLU A 39 4.51 -1.59 12.67
N LEU A 40 3.33 -1.01 12.37
CA LEU A 40 2.60 -1.30 11.13
C LEU A 40 3.39 -0.86 9.89
N GLU A 41 4.00 0.32 9.91
CA GLU A 41 4.82 0.85 8.81
C GLU A 41 6.04 -0.05 8.55
N GLY A 42 6.76 -0.44 9.62
CA GLY A 42 7.89 -1.36 9.49
C GLY A 42 7.48 -2.71 8.91
N TRP A 43 6.37 -3.28 9.38
CA TRP A 43 5.84 -4.53 8.84
C TRP A 43 5.48 -4.39 7.35
N LEU A 44 4.83 -3.29 6.95
CA LEU A 44 4.49 -3.03 5.55
C LEU A 44 5.75 -2.91 4.68
N GLN A 45 6.78 -2.19 5.12
CA GLN A 45 8.03 -2.04 4.36
C GLN A 45 8.76 -3.38 4.17
N GLU A 46 8.77 -4.24 5.19
CA GLU A 46 9.44 -5.55 5.11
C GLU A 46 8.71 -6.54 4.18
N HIS A 47 7.38 -6.43 4.09
CA HIS A 47 6.55 -7.42 3.38
C HIS A 47 6.02 -6.93 2.03
N HIS A 48 6.03 -5.62 1.76
CA HIS A 48 5.57 -5.08 0.49
C HIS A 48 6.63 -5.34 -0.60
N PRO A 49 6.27 -5.86 -1.78
CA PRO A 49 7.23 -6.28 -2.80
C PRO A 49 7.96 -5.12 -3.50
N TYR A 50 7.57 -3.87 -3.22
CA TYR A 50 8.17 -2.68 -3.83
C TYR A 50 9.05 -1.97 -2.81
N GLU A 51 10.24 -1.57 -3.27
CA GLU A 51 11.13 -0.64 -2.59
C GLU A 51 10.68 0.78 -2.94
N VAL A 52 9.81 1.40 -2.14
CA VAL A 52 9.30 2.78 -2.36
C VAL A 52 9.91 3.74 -1.35
#